data_AF-A0A9E3NVT8-F1
#
_entry.id   AF-A0A9E3NVT8-F1
#
_cell.length_a   1.000
_cell.length_b   1.000
_cell.length_c   1.000
_cell.angle_alpha   90.00
_cell.angle_beta   90.00
_cell.angle_gamma   90.00
#
_symmetry.space_group_name_H-M   'P 1'
#
loop_
_entity.id
_entity.type
_entity.pdbx_description
1 polymer ?
#
loop_
_entity_poly.entity_id
_entity_poly.type
_entity_poly.pdbx_seq_one_letter_code
_entity_poly.pdbx_strand_id
1 'polypeptide(L)'
;MKTASWALAALALLGCARPHEDLRAADPAVTQPASETRSDGELAWATAGTVEVSDEGISGELEIPLPDGLRFFALRVSDANGVETSEACFHAVHVTTSSGDELAAPPSDAASELAGGEGRGVFAFPRDGRSLGDVRGVRARWAFHDCRFGGPARRGQVADLPRAIRIEIATERAPAPDGSAKLDVVLFGAAEDDALEIASSIARDKLGAAGITATFRFEPLAVDAVLRFAPGDSNALDDVRARAVATLIGARVVPVIVTPCLVRDDPTGRGWTSPLGWTSHVPGVDARSAAVFVSTGDCPSALSAGRPLEPAGIGVVIAHEIGHFLGLAHADRDEALHTGAPPSSDIMTATPSVLSPAEAAFTPLEARIVSFAPTVRFEAP
;
A
#
# COMPACT_ATOMS: atom_id res chain seq x y z
N MET A 1 -47.92 22.14 -54.46
CA MET A 1 -47.13 21.26 -55.34
C MET A 1 -46.96 19.92 -54.64
N LYS A 2 -47.41 18.84 -55.31
CA LYS A 2 -46.97 17.43 -55.24
C LYS A 2 -46.74 16.81 -53.83
N THR A 3 -47.74 16.11 -53.28
CA THR A 3 -47.97 14.63 -53.33
C THR A 3 -47.13 13.88 -52.29
N ALA A 4 -47.75 13.29 -51.25
CA ALA A 4 -48.24 11.90 -51.19
C ALA A 4 -47.33 11.09 -50.23
N SER A 5 -47.68 10.00 -49.55
CA SER A 5 -48.93 9.33 -49.22
C SER A 5 -48.54 8.04 -48.47
N TRP A 6 -49.21 7.73 -47.33
CA TRP A 6 -49.65 6.38 -46.90
C TRP A 6 -48.53 5.38 -46.51
N ALA A 7 -48.66 4.35 -45.66
CA ALA A 7 -49.71 3.68 -44.87
C ALA A 7 -48.93 2.88 -43.77
N LEU A 8 -49.36 2.78 -42.51
CA LEU A 8 -50.44 1.96 -41.92
C LEU A 8 -50.10 0.46 -41.74
N ALA A 9 -50.44 -0.03 -40.53
CA ALA A 9 -50.67 -1.41 -40.08
C ALA A 9 -49.46 -2.18 -39.48
N ALA A 10 -49.59 -2.98 -38.42
CA ALA A 10 -50.66 -3.27 -37.47
C ALA A 10 -50.11 -4.16 -36.33
N LEU A 11 -50.89 -4.19 -35.24
CA LEU A 11 -50.85 -5.00 -34.01
C LEU A 11 -50.28 -6.44 -34.10
N ALA A 12 -49.65 -6.87 -32.99
CA ALA A 12 -50.05 -8.10 -32.28
C ALA A 12 -49.72 -8.00 -30.76
N LEU A 13 -50.76 -8.14 -29.93
CA LEU A 13 -50.73 -8.49 -28.50
C LEU A 13 -50.70 -10.04 -28.36
N LEU A 14 -50.39 -10.52 -27.14
CA LEU A 14 -50.25 -11.90 -26.62
C LEU A 14 -48.76 -12.29 -26.51
N GLY A 15 -48.12 -12.41 -25.34
CA GLY A 15 -48.59 -12.90 -24.06
C GLY A 15 -48.20 -14.37 -23.91
N CYS A 16 -47.03 -14.66 -23.30
CA CYS A 16 -46.70 -15.97 -22.73
C CYS A 16 -45.48 -15.87 -21.80
N ALA A 17 -45.69 -16.26 -20.54
CA ALA A 17 -44.82 -17.02 -19.65
C ALA A 17 -43.31 -16.72 -19.60
N ARG A 18 -42.85 -16.38 -18.38
CA ARG A 18 -41.48 -16.59 -17.91
C ARG A 18 -41.02 -18.04 -18.16
N PRO A 19 -39.74 -18.24 -18.52
CA PRO A 19 -38.93 -19.26 -17.90
C PRO A 19 -38.19 -18.60 -16.73
N HIS A 20 -38.40 -19.15 -15.54
CA HIS A 20 -37.39 -19.17 -14.50
C HIS A 20 -36.18 -19.88 -15.11
N GLU A 21 -35.15 -19.15 -15.52
CA GLU A 21 -33.85 -19.78 -15.72
C GLU A 21 -33.22 -19.96 -14.35
N ASP A 22 -32.98 -21.23 -14.04
CA ASP A 22 -32.16 -21.70 -12.93
C ASP A 22 -30.84 -20.92 -12.88
N LEU A 23 -30.77 -19.94 -11.99
CA LEU A 23 -29.51 -19.52 -11.37
C LEU A 23 -29.03 -20.68 -10.48
N ARG A 24 -28.58 -21.77 -11.11
CA ARG A 24 -27.63 -22.66 -10.46
C ARG A 24 -26.37 -21.83 -10.24
N ALA A 25 -26.06 -21.65 -8.97
CA ALA A 25 -24.80 -21.14 -8.48
C ALA A 25 -23.65 -21.79 -9.25
N ALA A 26 -23.08 -21.03 -10.20
CA ALA A 26 -21.71 -21.25 -10.60
C ALA A 26 -20.88 -20.71 -9.45
N ASP A 27 -20.45 -21.61 -8.57
CA ASP A 27 -19.43 -21.38 -7.57
C ASP A 27 -18.19 -20.81 -8.30
N PRO A 28 -17.81 -19.53 -8.15
CA PRO A 28 -16.57 -19.04 -8.70
C PRO A 28 -15.45 -19.52 -7.78
N ALA A 29 -15.18 -20.82 -7.82
CA ALA A 29 -13.92 -21.34 -7.34
C ALA A 29 -12.84 -20.66 -8.20
N VAL A 30 -12.19 -19.65 -7.61
CA VAL A 30 -10.99 -18.97 -8.13
C VAL A 30 -10.08 -20.06 -8.66
N THR A 31 -10.06 -20.22 -9.99
CA THR A 31 -9.33 -21.30 -10.62
C THR A 31 -7.88 -20.85 -10.63
N GLN A 32 -7.10 -21.29 -9.65
CA GLN A 32 -5.67 -21.01 -9.61
C GLN A 32 -5.01 -21.64 -10.85
N PRO A 33 -4.35 -20.86 -11.72
CA PRO A 33 -3.56 -21.43 -12.80
C PRO A 33 -2.41 -22.25 -12.21
N ALA A 34 -2.13 -23.38 -12.87
CA ALA A 34 -1.14 -24.35 -12.44
C ALA A 34 0.29 -23.75 -12.51
N SER A 35 0.89 -23.60 -11.32
CA SER A 35 2.31 -23.64 -10.98
C SER A 35 3.33 -23.34 -12.11
N GLU A 36 3.56 -22.06 -12.39
CA GLU A 36 4.91 -21.60 -12.71
C GLU A 36 5.75 -21.71 -11.43
N THR A 37 7.01 -22.11 -11.53
CA THR A 37 7.95 -22.20 -10.40
C THR A 37 8.10 -20.83 -9.74
N ARG A 38 7.25 -20.56 -8.74
CA ARG A 38 7.31 -19.37 -7.89
C ARG A 38 8.62 -19.37 -7.13
N SER A 39 9.22 -18.19 -6.99
CA SER A 39 10.29 -18.01 -6.02
C SER A 39 9.70 -18.18 -4.61
N ASP A 40 10.47 -18.77 -3.69
CA ASP A 40 10.03 -18.94 -2.30
C ASP A 40 9.61 -17.57 -1.73
N GLY A 41 8.35 -17.46 -1.32
CA GLY A 41 7.79 -16.27 -0.68
C GLY A 41 6.93 -15.35 -1.54
N GLU A 42 6.82 -15.51 -2.87
CA GLU A 42 5.89 -14.66 -3.64
C GLU A 42 4.42 -14.91 -3.26
N LEU A 43 3.64 -13.83 -3.19
CA LEU A 43 2.19 -13.94 -3.02
C LEU A 43 1.56 -14.53 -4.27
N ALA A 44 0.63 -15.47 -4.06
CA ALA A 44 -0.16 -16.06 -5.12
C ALA A 44 -1.28 -15.10 -5.55
N TRP A 45 -0.96 -14.18 -6.47
CA TRP A 45 -1.93 -13.27 -7.05
C TRP A 45 -2.89 -14.00 -8.00
N ALA A 46 -4.19 -13.71 -7.87
CA ALA A 46 -5.23 -14.19 -8.76
C ALA A 46 -6.13 -13.03 -9.18
N THR A 47 -6.62 -13.03 -10.42
CA THR A 47 -7.60 -12.03 -10.86
C THR A 47 -8.92 -12.21 -10.11
N ALA A 48 -9.32 -11.18 -9.36
CA ALA A 48 -10.61 -11.12 -8.68
C ALA A 48 -11.71 -10.65 -9.63
N GLY A 49 -11.40 -9.72 -10.54
CA GLY A 49 -12.35 -9.22 -11.52
C GLY A 49 -11.87 -8.01 -12.31
N THR A 50 -12.76 -7.43 -13.10
CA THR A 50 -12.53 -6.18 -13.83
C THR A 50 -13.75 -5.28 -13.63
N VAL A 51 -13.52 -4.00 -13.39
CA VAL A 51 -14.58 -3.00 -13.23
C VAL A 51 -14.33 -1.78 -14.10
N GLU A 52 -15.40 -1.20 -14.64
CA GLU A 52 -15.33 0.04 -15.40
C GLU A 52 -15.02 1.24 -14.49
N VAL A 53 -14.30 2.22 -15.06
CA VAL A 53 -14.01 3.51 -14.42
C VAL A 53 -14.79 4.59 -15.15
N SER A 54 -15.62 5.29 -14.38
CA SER A 54 -16.43 6.41 -14.85
C SER A 54 -15.59 7.61 -15.27
N ASP A 55 -16.20 8.56 -15.99
CA ASP A 55 -15.52 9.79 -16.42
C ASP A 55 -15.10 10.68 -15.24
N GLU A 56 -15.69 10.49 -14.05
CA GLU A 56 -15.32 11.17 -12.80
C GLU A 56 -14.19 10.44 -12.05
N GLY A 57 -13.54 9.46 -12.67
CA GLY A 57 -12.42 8.74 -12.08
C GLY A 57 -12.82 7.84 -10.92
N ILE A 58 -14.07 7.38 -10.87
CA ILE A 58 -14.53 6.44 -9.84
C ILE A 58 -14.87 5.10 -10.49
N SER A 59 -14.39 4.01 -9.88
CA SER A 59 -14.72 2.65 -10.33
C SER A 59 -16.15 2.25 -9.95
N GLY A 60 -16.66 1.23 -10.65
CA GLY A 60 -17.72 0.38 -10.11
C GLY A 60 -17.29 -0.35 -8.85
N GLU A 61 -18.25 -0.91 -8.12
CA GLU A 61 -17.99 -1.76 -6.95
C GLU A 61 -17.76 -3.21 -7.40
N LEU A 62 -16.73 -3.86 -6.85
CA LEU A 62 -16.48 -5.28 -7.05
C LEU A 62 -16.73 -6.05 -5.76
N GLU A 63 -17.54 -7.11 -5.82
CA GLU A 63 -17.66 -8.08 -4.74
C GLU A 63 -16.66 -9.22 -4.95
N ILE A 64 -15.82 -9.46 -3.94
CA ILE A 64 -14.74 -10.44 -3.98
C ILE A 64 -15.01 -11.48 -2.88
N PRO A 65 -15.31 -12.74 -3.22
CA PRO A 65 -15.48 -13.80 -2.23
C PRO A 65 -14.14 -14.09 -1.54
N LEU A 66 -14.18 -14.31 -0.23
CA LEU A 66 -13.01 -14.68 0.57
C LEU A 66 -13.18 -16.08 1.14
N PRO A 67 -12.12 -16.93 1.07
CA PRO A 67 -12.12 -18.20 1.79
C PRO A 67 -12.05 -17.98 3.31
N ASP A 68 -12.42 -19.01 4.05
CA ASP A 68 -12.40 -18.97 5.52
C ASP A 68 -10.99 -19.01 6.09
N GLY A 69 -10.87 -18.47 7.31
CA GLY A 69 -9.66 -18.63 8.13
C GLY A 69 -8.45 -17.92 7.54
N LEU A 70 -8.66 -16.78 6.88
CA LEU A 70 -7.58 -15.95 6.38
C LEU A 70 -6.87 -15.20 7.50
N ARG A 71 -5.54 -15.13 7.43
CA ARG A 71 -4.75 -14.12 8.14
C ARG A 71 -5.01 -12.76 7.50
N PHE A 72 -4.90 -12.73 6.18
CA PHE A 72 -5.02 -11.51 5.40
C PHE A 72 -5.55 -11.77 4.00
N PHE A 73 -6.02 -10.69 3.38
CA PHE A 73 -6.08 -10.54 1.93
C PHE A 73 -5.42 -9.21 1.54
N ALA A 74 -4.84 -9.18 0.35
CA ALA A 74 -4.27 -7.99 -0.27
C ALA A 74 -4.88 -7.83 -1.66
N LEU A 75 -5.22 -6.61 -2.03
CA LEU A 75 -5.74 -6.27 -3.35
C LEU A 75 -4.69 -5.50 -4.13
N ARG A 76 -4.60 -5.69 -5.43
CA ARG A 76 -3.84 -4.81 -6.31
C ARG A 76 -4.64 -4.47 -7.56
N VAL A 77 -4.33 -3.31 -8.12
CA VAL A 77 -5.05 -2.76 -9.26
C VAL A 77 -4.08 -2.49 -10.39
N SER A 78 -4.51 -2.83 -11.61
CA SER A 78 -3.83 -2.53 -12.87
C SER A 78 -4.83 -2.00 -13.89
N ASP A 79 -4.38 -1.28 -14.92
CA ASP A 79 -5.21 -1.03 -16.10
C ASP A 79 -5.62 -2.40 -16.69
N ALA A 80 -6.89 -2.56 -17.05
CA ALA A 80 -7.40 -3.83 -17.57
C ALA A 80 -6.73 -4.27 -18.89
N ASN A 81 -6.08 -3.34 -19.61
CA ASN A 81 -5.34 -3.56 -20.84
C ASN A 81 -3.82 -3.63 -20.63
N GLY A 82 -3.34 -3.53 -19.38
CA GLY A 82 -1.90 -3.55 -19.05
C GLY A 82 -1.15 -2.31 -19.52
N VAL A 83 -1.84 -1.17 -19.64
CA VAL A 83 -1.19 0.11 -19.94
C VAL A 83 -0.75 0.73 -18.62
N GLU A 84 0.53 1.07 -18.53
CA GLU A 84 1.06 1.76 -17.36
C GLU A 84 0.46 3.18 -17.25
N THR A 85 0.04 3.54 -16.05
CA THR A 85 -0.52 4.87 -15.72
C THR A 85 0.53 5.65 -14.94
N SER A 86 0.77 6.87 -15.35
CA SER A 86 1.81 7.77 -14.83
C SER A 86 1.23 9.04 -14.21
N GLU A 87 0.11 9.55 -14.72
CA GLU A 87 -0.57 10.75 -14.22
C GLU A 87 -1.76 10.41 -13.31
N ALA A 88 -2.35 9.22 -13.45
CA ALA A 88 -3.45 8.76 -12.63
C ALA A 88 -2.97 7.94 -11.42
N CYS A 89 -3.24 8.45 -10.22
CA CYS A 89 -3.06 7.77 -8.94
C CYS A 89 -4.40 7.21 -8.47
N PHE A 90 -4.41 6.22 -7.60
CA PHE A 90 -5.66 5.69 -7.04
C PHE A 90 -5.56 5.35 -5.55
N HIS A 91 -6.71 5.38 -4.88
CA HIS A 91 -6.88 4.84 -3.54
C HIS A 91 -8.18 4.02 -3.49
N ALA A 92 -8.25 3.06 -2.57
CA ALA A 92 -9.53 2.42 -2.26
C ALA A 92 -10.38 3.41 -1.47
N VAL A 93 -11.55 3.75 -1.99
CA VAL A 93 -12.51 4.65 -1.34
C VAL A 93 -13.25 3.92 -0.23
N HIS A 94 -13.62 2.67 -0.51
CA HIS A 94 -14.34 1.81 0.41
C HIS A 94 -13.87 0.38 0.24
N VAL A 95 -13.51 -0.25 1.35
CA VAL A 95 -13.41 -1.70 1.45
C VAL A 95 -14.29 -2.11 2.62
N THR A 96 -15.41 -2.75 2.33
CA THR A 96 -16.36 -3.22 3.36
C THR A 96 -16.47 -4.73 3.29
N THR A 97 -16.69 -5.39 4.41
CA THR A 97 -17.11 -6.80 4.39
C THR A 97 -18.47 -6.93 3.72
N SER A 98 -18.84 -8.13 3.27
CA SER A 98 -20.20 -8.40 2.75
C SER A 98 -21.30 -8.14 3.81
N SER A 99 -20.98 -8.11 5.10
CA SER A 99 -21.89 -7.72 6.18
C SER A 99 -22.02 -6.21 6.37
N GLY A 100 -21.21 -5.40 5.67
CA GLY A 100 -21.21 -3.94 5.74
C GLY A 100 -20.26 -3.35 6.77
N ASP A 101 -19.39 -4.15 7.38
CA ASP A 101 -18.36 -3.62 8.29
C ASP A 101 -17.25 -2.97 7.48
N GLU A 102 -16.85 -1.75 7.84
CA GLU A 102 -15.76 -1.04 7.17
C GLU A 102 -14.41 -1.64 7.59
N LEU A 103 -13.59 -1.98 6.59
CA LEU A 103 -12.20 -2.39 6.80
C LEU A 103 -11.30 -1.16 6.75
N ALA A 104 -10.25 -1.17 7.56
CA ALA A 104 -9.15 -0.25 7.40
C ALA A 104 -8.48 -0.56 6.06
N ALA A 105 -8.48 0.38 5.14
CA ALA A 105 -7.58 0.44 4.01
C ALA A 105 -6.76 1.72 4.22
N PRO A 106 -5.43 1.66 4.42
CA PRO A 106 -4.58 2.80 4.75
C PRO A 106 -5.03 4.03 3.99
N PRO A 107 -5.33 5.15 4.67
CA PRO A 107 -5.71 6.35 3.95
C PRO A 107 -4.51 6.74 3.10
N SER A 108 -4.83 7.37 1.99
CA SER A 108 -3.84 8.10 1.25
C SER A 108 -3.50 9.33 2.08
N ASP A 109 -2.54 9.24 3.01
CA ASP A 109 -1.84 10.44 3.43
C ASP A 109 -1.45 11.16 2.12
N ALA A 110 -1.47 12.49 2.06
CA ALA A 110 -1.01 13.22 0.88
C ALA A 110 0.45 12.86 0.45
N ALA A 111 1.15 12.05 1.26
CA ALA A 111 2.36 11.33 0.91
C ALA A 111 2.13 10.04 0.08
N SER A 112 1.18 9.17 0.48
CA SER A 112 0.79 7.94 -0.24
C SER A 112 -0.22 8.17 -1.38
N GLU A 113 -0.84 9.36 -1.50
CA GLU A 113 -1.67 9.82 -2.63
C GLU A 113 -0.95 9.80 -4.01
N LEU A 114 0.36 9.58 -4.03
CA LEU A 114 1.24 9.85 -5.18
C LEU A 114 1.74 8.60 -5.87
N ALA A 115 1.10 7.49 -5.56
CA ALA A 115 1.44 6.19 -6.08
C ALA A 115 0.66 5.87 -7.38
N GLY A 116 1.02 6.49 -8.49
CA GLY A 116 0.55 6.13 -9.83
C GLY A 116 1.39 4.99 -10.41
N GLY A 117 0.78 3.97 -11.01
CA GLY A 117 1.51 2.86 -11.62
C GLY A 117 0.81 1.51 -11.54
N GLU A 118 1.15 0.61 -12.47
CA GLU A 118 0.64 -0.76 -12.53
C GLU A 118 1.12 -1.59 -11.32
N GLY A 119 0.26 -2.42 -10.75
CA GLY A 119 0.65 -3.36 -9.69
C GLY A 119 0.80 -2.71 -8.32
N ARG A 120 0.14 -1.58 -8.05
CA ARG A 120 0.02 -1.03 -6.69
C ARG A 120 -1.25 -1.54 -6.01
N GLY A 121 -1.24 -1.63 -4.69
CA GLY A 121 -2.28 -2.38 -3.98
C GLY A 121 -2.65 -1.83 -2.62
N VAL A 122 -3.80 -2.29 -2.17
CA VAL A 122 -4.44 -1.95 -0.90
C VAL A 122 -4.42 -3.19 -0.03
N PHE A 123 -3.75 -3.06 1.11
CA PHE A 123 -3.86 -4.01 2.19
C PHE A 123 -5.05 -3.61 3.06
N ALA A 124 -6.03 -4.47 3.21
CA ALA A 124 -7.21 -4.18 4.01
C ALA A 124 -7.36 -5.16 5.17
N PHE A 125 -7.70 -4.62 6.34
CA PHE A 125 -7.80 -5.37 7.59
C PHE A 125 -8.90 -4.80 8.47
N PRO A 126 -9.44 -5.57 9.43
CA PRO A 126 -10.44 -5.03 10.34
C PRO A 126 -9.84 -3.92 11.20
N ARG A 127 -10.54 -2.77 11.29
CA ARG A 127 -10.07 -1.58 12.04
C ARG A 127 -9.75 -1.86 13.50
N ASP A 128 -10.44 -2.81 14.11
CA ASP A 128 -10.25 -3.23 15.50
C ASP A 128 -9.12 -4.27 15.69
N GLY A 129 -8.46 -4.67 14.60
CA GLY A 129 -7.40 -5.68 14.58
C GLY A 129 -7.92 -7.09 14.84
N ARG A 130 -9.23 -7.35 14.69
CA ARG A 130 -9.78 -8.71 14.76
C ARG A 130 -9.32 -9.54 13.55
N SER A 131 -9.35 -10.86 13.68
CA SER A 131 -9.09 -11.77 12.56
C SER A 131 -10.20 -11.69 11.49
N LEU A 132 -9.83 -11.96 10.24
CA LEU A 132 -10.77 -12.08 9.12
C LEU A 132 -11.53 -13.43 9.09
N GLY A 133 -11.38 -14.27 10.11
CA GLY A 133 -11.86 -15.66 10.12
C GLY A 133 -13.32 -15.88 9.71
N ASP A 134 -14.20 -14.91 9.98
CA ASP A 134 -15.64 -14.98 9.65
C ASP A 134 -16.05 -14.18 8.41
N VAL A 135 -15.12 -13.45 7.79
CA VAL A 135 -15.39 -12.59 6.63
C VAL A 135 -15.46 -13.44 5.36
N ARG A 136 -16.65 -13.53 4.76
CA ARG A 136 -16.94 -14.35 3.56
C ARG A 136 -16.72 -13.65 2.24
N GLY A 137 -16.57 -12.33 2.28
CA GLY A 137 -16.37 -11.52 1.10
C GLY A 137 -16.16 -10.05 1.46
N VAL A 138 -15.62 -9.32 0.50
CA VAL A 138 -15.43 -7.88 0.58
C VAL A 138 -15.99 -7.21 -0.65
N ARG A 139 -16.50 -5.99 -0.47
CA ARG A 139 -16.85 -5.08 -1.54
C ARG A 139 -15.84 -3.96 -1.56
N ALA A 140 -15.28 -3.70 -2.73
CA ALA A 140 -14.24 -2.71 -2.89
C ALA A 140 -14.53 -1.75 -4.05
N ARG A 141 -14.17 -0.48 -3.85
CA ARG A 141 -14.31 0.60 -4.83
C ARG A 141 -13.08 1.51 -4.79
N TRP A 142 -12.69 2.03 -5.95
CA TRP A 142 -11.52 2.88 -6.12
C TRP A 142 -11.88 4.26 -6.69
N ALA A 143 -11.14 5.27 -6.27
CA ALA A 143 -11.16 6.61 -6.85
C ALA A 143 -9.77 6.99 -7.31
N PHE A 144 -9.74 7.67 -8.44
CA PHE A 144 -8.54 8.13 -9.10
C PHE A 144 -8.32 9.62 -8.86
N HIS A 145 -7.06 10.00 -8.75
CA HIS A 145 -6.58 11.38 -8.57
C HIS A 145 -5.51 11.70 -9.59
N ASP A 146 -5.36 12.98 -9.93
CA ASP A 146 -4.21 13.47 -10.66
C ASP A 146 -3.00 13.48 -9.72
N CYS A 147 -2.05 12.58 -9.95
CA CYS A 147 -0.85 12.44 -9.13
C CYS A 147 -0.05 13.75 -8.99
N ARG A 148 -0.14 14.65 -9.98
CA ARG A 148 0.65 15.89 -9.97
C ARG A 148 0.06 16.92 -9.02
N PHE A 149 -1.28 16.97 -8.92
CA PHE A 149 -2.00 18.04 -8.23
C PHE A 149 -2.81 17.56 -7.02
N GLY A 150 -2.99 16.25 -6.83
CA GLY A 150 -3.75 15.66 -5.72
C GLY A 150 -5.26 15.85 -5.83
N GLY A 151 -5.77 16.37 -6.95
CA GLY A 151 -7.21 16.55 -7.18
C GLY A 151 -7.84 15.30 -7.82
N PRO A 152 -9.19 15.16 -7.78
CA PRO A 152 -9.87 14.06 -8.45
C PRO A 152 -9.51 13.98 -9.94
N ALA A 153 -9.15 12.79 -10.42
CA ALA A 153 -8.87 12.57 -11.83
C ALA A 153 -10.17 12.49 -12.61
N ARG A 154 -10.27 13.26 -13.71
CA ARG A 154 -11.42 13.18 -14.62
C ARG A 154 -10.98 12.89 -16.03
N ARG A 155 -11.83 12.19 -16.78
CA ARG A 155 -11.58 11.91 -18.19
C ARG A 155 -11.55 13.22 -18.97
N GLY A 156 -10.45 13.44 -19.70
CA GLY A 156 -10.17 14.69 -20.41
C GLY A 156 -9.32 15.69 -19.62
N GLN A 157 -9.05 15.43 -18.33
CA GLN A 157 -8.06 16.17 -17.53
C GLN A 157 -6.78 15.36 -17.34
N VAL A 158 -6.91 14.07 -17.04
CA VAL A 158 -5.80 13.13 -16.88
C VAL A 158 -5.78 12.21 -18.10
N ALA A 159 -4.69 12.24 -18.88
CA ALA A 159 -4.64 11.64 -20.21
C ALA A 159 -4.68 10.11 -20.18
N ASP A 160 -4.14 9.51 -19.12
CA ASP A 160 -4.01 8.07 -18.92
C ASP A 160 -4.99 7.49 -17.90
N LEU A 161 -6.09 8.21 -17.59
CA LEU A 161 -7.15 7.65 -16.73
C LEU A 161 -7.72 6.37 -17.38
N PRO A 162 -7.63 5.20 -16.73
CA PRO A 162 -8.06 3.94 -17.30
C PRO A 162 -9.56 3.93 -17.61
N ARG A 163 -9.97 3.17 -18.63
CA ARG A 163 -11.41 2.90 -18.90
C ARG A 163 -11.97 1.81 -18.01
N ALA A 164 -11.12 0.85 -17.67
CA ALA A 164 -11.43 -0.25 -16.78
C ALA A 164 -10.15 -0.65 -16.05
N ILE A 165 -10.33 -1.17 -14.85
CA ILE A 165 -9.23 -1.71 -14.05
C ILE A 165 -9.43 -3.19 -13.79
N ARG A 166 -8.32 -3.93 -13.81
CA ARG A 166 -8.25 -5.30 -13.33
C ARG A 166 -7.85 -5.27 -11.86
N ILE A 167 -8.62 -5.99 -11.05
CA ILE A 167 -8.36 -6.16 -9.62
C ILE A 167 -7.86 -7.58 -9.42
N GLU A 168 -6.73 -7.71 -8.76
CA GLU A 168 -6.15 -8.98 -8.36
C GLU A 168 -6.11 -9.07 -6.83
N ILE A 169 -6.21 -10.29 -6.32
CA ILE A 169 -6.22 -10.59 -4.90
C ILE A 169 -5.15 -11.63 -4.58
N ALA A 170 -4.48 -11.44 -3.45
CA ALA A 170 -3.67 -12.44 -2.79
C ALA A 170 -4.22 -12.69 -1.40
N THR A 171 -4.20 -13.95 -0.96
CA THR A 171 -4.70 -14.35 0.36
C THR A 171 -3.74 -15.32 1.02
N GLU A 172 -3.64 -15.29 2.35
CA GLU A 172 -2.92 -16.28 3.13
C GLU A 172 -3.76 -16.72 4.32
N ARG A 173 -3.75 -18.03 4.59
CA ARG A 173 -4.44 -18.59 5.74
C ARG A 173 -3.76 -18.17 7.04
N ALA A 174 -4.55 -18.11 8.11
CA ALA A 174 -4.04 -17.93 9.47
C ALA A 174 -2.98 -19.00 9.76
N PRO A 175 -1.80 -18.62 10.27
CA PRO A 175 -0.81 -19.57 10.75
C PRO A 175 -1.35 -20.32 11.97
N ALA A 176 -0.64 -21.37 12.37
CA ALA A 176 -0.88 -21.99 13.66
C ALA A 176 -0.74 -20.93 14.78
N PRO A 177 -1.56 -21.01 15.86
CA PRO A 177 -1.62 -19.97 16.90
C PRO A 177 -0.32 -19.78 17.69
N ASP A 178 0.64 -20.68 17.54
CA ASP A 178 1.98 -20.67 18.15
C ASP A 178 3.08 -20.17 17.21
N GLY A 179 2.74 -19.80 15.97
CA GLY A 179 3.70 -19.27 15.00
C GLY A 179 4.26 -17.91 15.43
N SER A 180 5.55 -17.67 15.15
CA SER A 180 6.19 -16.38 15.43
C SER A 180 6.25 -15.50 14.20
N ALA A 181 5.90 -14.21 14.36
CA ALA A 181 5.98 -13.22 13.29
C ALA A 181 7.43 -12.83 13.01
N LYS A 182 7.86 -12.96 11.75
CA LYS A 182 9.21 -12.66 11.26
C LYS A 182 9.17 -11.59 10.18
N LEU A 183 10.19 -10.73 10.16
CA LEU A 183 10.39 -9.74 9.12
C LEU A 183 11.86 -9.68 8.74
N ASP A 184 12.16 -9.79 7.45
CA ASP A 184 13.52 -9.58 6.93
C ASP A 184 13.63 -8.15 6.39
N VAL A 185 14.62 -7.42 6.89
CA VAL A 185 14.87 -6.02 6.54
C VAL A 185 16.29 -5.89 5.97
N VAL A 186 16.40 -5.14 4.88
CA VAL A 186 17.69 -4.89 4.22
C VAL A 186 17.94 -3.40 4.24
N LEU A 187 18.95 -3.00 5.00
CA LEU A 187 19.39 -1.63 5.09
C LEU A 187 20.42 -1.36 3.99
N PHE A 188 20.06 -0.45 3.09
CA PHE A 188 20.90 0.05 2.03
C PHE A 188 21.45 1.42 2.41
N GLY A 189 22.78 1.56 2.33
CA GLY A 189 23.44 2.82 2.65
C GLY A 189 24.93 2.77 2.34
N ALA A 190 25.68 3.79 2.79
CA ALA A 190 27.13 3.73 2.78
C ALA A 190 27.62 2.59 3.70
N ALA A 191 28.60 1.82 3.24
CA ALA A 191 29.10 0.65 3.98
C ALA A 191 29.80 1.06 5.29
N GLU A 192 29.69 0.19 6.32
CA GLU A 192 30.41 0.28 7.60
C GLU A 192 30.12 1.55 8.41
N ASP A 193 28.85 1.72 8.81
CA ASP A 193 28.45 2.81 9.70
C ASP A 193 27.96 2.26 11.05
N ASP A 194 28.74 2.47 12.11
CA ASP A 194 28.34 2.17 13.50
C ASP A 194 26.99 2.82 13.85
N ALA A 195 26.66 3.96 13.23
CA ALA A 195 25.35 4.60 13.39
C ALA A 195 24.21 3.73 12.86
N LEU A 196 24.40 3.05 11.73
CA LEU A 196 23.39 2.17 11.15
C LEU A 196 23.19 0.91 11.98
N GLU A 197 24.23 0.37 12.60
CA GLU A 197 24.09 -0.74 13.55
C GLU A 197 23.25 -0.32 14.76
N ILE A 198 23.54 0.83 15.36
CA ILE A 198 22.76 1.40 16.48
C ILE A 198 21.31 1.64 16.05
N ALA A 199 21.10 2.28 14.91
CA ALA A 199 19.77 2.57 14.38
C ALA A 199 18.97 1.28 14.14
N SER A 200 19.59 0.25 13.54
CA SER A 200 18.96 -1.04 13.30
C SER A 200 18.62 -1.77 14.60
N SER A 201 19.44 -1.66 15.65
CA SER A 201 19.15 -2.23 16.95
C SER A 201 17.92 -1.58 17.59
N ILE A 202 17.83 -0.24 17.55
CA ILE A 202 16.66 0.48 18.05
C ILE A 202 15.40 0.08 17.26
N ALA A 203 15.48 0.05 15.93
CA ALA A 203 14.35 -0.37 15.09
C ALA A 203 13.90 -1.81 15.39
N ARG A 204 14.87 -2.72 15.55
CA ARG A 204 14.64 -4.12 15.94
C ARG A 204 13.93 -4.21 17.29
N ASP A 205 14.34 -3.42 18.28
CA ASP A 205 13.69 -3.41 19.60
C ASP A 205 12.24 -2.91 19.51
N LYS A 206 11.96 -1.91 18.66
CA LYS A 206 10.59 -1.40 18.45
C LYS A 206 9.68 -2.43 17.78
N LEU A 207 10.18 -3.09 16.74
CA LEU A 207 9.46 -4.18 16.08
C LEU A 207 9.28 -5.39 17.01
N GLY A 208 10.30 -5.70 17.81
CA GLY A 208 10.26 -6.76 18.83
C GLY A 208 9.20 -6.51 19.90
N ALA A 209 9.06 -5.26 20.36
CA ALA A 209 8.00 -4.87 21.29
C ALA A 209 6.60 -5.00 20.67
N ALA A 210 6.47 -4.88 19.34
CA ALA A 210 5.25 -5.18 18.59
C ALA A 210 5.05 -6.68 18.30
N GLY A 211 5.92 -7.57 18.81
CA GLY A 211 5.84 -9.01 18.61
C GLY A 211 6.42 -9.52 17.29
N ILE A 212 7.14 -8.67 16.53
CA ILE A 212 7.81 -9.06 15.29
C ILE A 212 9.29 -9.30 15.56
N THR A 213 9.78 -10.51 15.26
CA THR A 213 11.23 -10.75 15.22
C THR A 213 11.79 -10.25 13.88
N ALA A 214 12.47 -9.11 13.91
CA ALA A 214 13.08 -8.52 12.71
C ALA A 214 14.56 -8.88 12.57
N THR A 215 14.94 -9.40 11.40
CA THR A 215 16.34 -9.63 11.02
C THR A 215 16.80 -8.51 10.10
N PHE A 216 17.88 -7.82 10.47
CA PHE A 216 18.46 -6.76 9.66
C PHE A 216 19.75 -7.25 9.01
N ARG A 217 19.89 -7.02 7.70
CA ARG A 217 21.16 -7.16 6.98
C ARG A 217 21.51 -5.85 6.28
N PHE A 218 22.80 -5.61 6.09
CA PHE A 218 23.32 -4.41 5.46
C PHE A 218 23.84 -4.72 4.08
N GLU A 219 23.48 -3.89 3.11
CA GLU A 219 23.97 -3.99 1.74
C GLU A 219 24.46 -2.60 1.31
N PRO A 220 25.65 -2.49 0.70
CA PRO A 220 26.13 -1.21 0.21
C PRO A 220 25.28 -0.72 -0.95
N LEU A 221 24.90 0.55 -0.93
CA LEU A 221 24.24 1.22 -2.05
C LEU A 221 24.75 2.64 -2.18
N ALA A 222 25.18 3.01 -3.39
CA ALA A 222 25.53 4.40 -3.69
C ALA A 222 24.24 5.21 -3.87
N VAL A 223 23.94 6.05 -2.89
CA VAL A 223 22.79 6.96 -2.88
C VAL A 223 23.29 8.40 -3.02
N ASP A 224 22.57 9.21 -3.78
CA ASP A 224 22.90 10.63 -3.90
C ASP A 224 22.74 11.33 -2.54
N ALA A 225 23.52 12.38 -2.34
CA ALA A 225 23.47 13.17 -1.09
C ALA A 225 22.11 13.85 -0.87
N VAL A 226 21.37 14.11 -1.95
CA VAL A 226 20.02 14.65 -1.91
C VAL A 226 19.15 13.86 -2.86
N LEU A 227 18.14 13.17 -2.35
CA LEU A 227 17.08 12.56 -3.13
C LEU A 227 15.88 13.50 -3.17
N ARG A 228 15.66 14.09 -4.35
CA ARG A 228 14.57 15.04 -4.59
C ARG A 228 13.45 14.36 -5.37
N PHE A 229 12.22 14.59 -4.96
CA PHE A 229 11.03 14.04 -5.61
C PHE A 229 9.85 14.99 -5.48
N ALA A 230 8.84 14.81 -6.31
CA ALA A 230 7.60 15.58 -6.29
C ALA A 230 6.39 14.65 -6.42
N PRO A 231 5.19 15.15 -6.08
CA PRO A 231 3.93 14.54 -6.50
C PRO A 231 3.91 14.18 -7.99
N GLY A 232 3.75 12.89 -8.31
CA GLY A 232 3.77 12.39 -9.69
C GLY A 232 5.14 12.35 -10.37
N ASP A 233 6.22 12.69 -9.67
CA ASP A 233 7.61 12.57 -10.15
C ASP A 233 8.49 11.97 -9.06
N SER A 234 8.53 10.64 -9.02
CA SER A 234 9.34 9.85 -8.08
C SER A 234 10.59 9.25 -8.71
N ASN A 235 11.01 9.70 -9.90
CA ASN A 235 12.07 9.08 -10.68
C ASN A 235 13.36 8.83 -9.87
N ALA A 236 13.81 9.81 -9.08
CA ALA A 236 15.01 9.66 -8.26
C ALA A 236 14.86 8.57 -7.18
N LEU A 237 13.68 8.45 -6.58
CA LEU A 237 13.38 7.38 -5.62
C LEU A 237 13.28 6.02 -6.34
N ASP A 238 12.62 5.99 -7.48
CA ASP A 238 12.41 4.78 -8.29
C ASP A 238 13.74 4.22 -8.81
N ASP A 239 14.67 5.07 -9.26
CA ASP A 239 16.00 4.70 -9.72
C ASP A 239 16.85 4.07 -8.60
N VAL A 240 16.86 4.68 -7.42
CA VAL A 240 17.58 4.14 -6.25
C VAL A 240 16.93 2.85 -5.79
N ARG A 241 15.59 2.79 -5.73
CA ARG A 241 14.85 1.56 -5.43
C ARG A 241 15.21 0.46 -6.41
N ALA A 242 15.16 0.71 -7.72
CA ALA A 242 15.44 -0.29 -8.74
C ALA A 242 16.84 -0.91 -8.56
N ARG A 243 17.84 -0.09 -8.23
CA ARG A 243 19.20 -0.56 -7.92
C ARG A 243 19.26 -1.38 -6.62
N ALA A 244 18.55 -0.97 -5.57
CA ALA A 244 18.47 -1.69 -4.31
C ALA A 244 17.80 -3.06 -4.47
N VAL A 245 16.62 -3.10 -5.10
CA VAL A 245 15.85 -4.34 -5.26
C VAL A 245 16.51 -5.34 -6.21
N ALA A 246 17.35 -4.87 -7.14
CA ALA A 246 18.12 -5.74 -8.03
C ALA A 246 19.12 -6.65 -7.29
N THR A 247 19.50 -6.31 -6.04
CA THR A 247 20.40 -7.14 -5.22
C THR A 247 19.65 -8.05 -4.24
N LEU A 248 18.33 -7.89 -4.12
CA LEU A 248 17.53 -8.67 -3.18
C LEU A 248 17.32 -10.09 -3.68
N ILE A 249 17.47 -11.05 -2.77
CA ILE A 249 17.11 -12.44 -2.96
C ILE A 249 15.85 -12.71 -2.13
N GLY A 250 14.81 -13.26 -2.76
CA GLY A 250 13.51 -13.50 -2.15
C GLY A 250 12.52 -12.34 -2.30
N ALA A 251 11.23 -12.62 -2.10
CA ALA A 251 10.13 -11.71 -2.42
C ALA A 251 9.43 -11.06 -1.21
N ARG A 252 9.77 -11.45 0.03
CA ARG A 252 9.18 -10.89 1.27
C ARG A 252 10.24 -10.25 2.15
N VAL A 253 10.77 -9.15 1.67
CA VAL A 253 11.83 -8.38 2.32
C VAL A 253 11.41 -6.91 2.33
N VAL A 254 11.78 -6.17 3.38
CA VAL A 254 11.62 -4.71 3.44
C VAL A 254 12.94 -4.05 3.05
N PRO A 255 13.08 -3.49 1.83
CA PRO A 255 14.22 -2.65 1.53
C PRO A 255 14.06 -1.29 2.21
N VAL A 256 15.05 -0.94 3.03
CA VAL A 256 15.15 0.34 3.72
C VAL A 256 16.38 1.05 3.17
N ILE A 257 16.17 2.16 2.46
CA ILE A 257 17.20 2.96 1.81
C ILE A 257 17.48 4.16 2.70
N VAL A 258 18.69 4.21 3.26
CA VAL A 258 19.14 5.35 4.07
C VAL A 258 19.88 6.33 3.17
N THR A 259 19.45 7.58 3.19
CA THR A 259 20.04 8.69 2.41
C THR A 259 20.38 9.86 3.35
N PRO A 260 21.37 10.71 3.02
CA PRO A 260 21.64 11.89 3.83
C PRO A 260 20.46 12.87 3.89
N CYS A 261 19.76 13.06 2.76
CA CYS A 261 18.71 14.06 2.65
C CYS A 261 17.59 13.64 1.68
N LEU A 262 16.35 13.71 2.17
CA LEU A 262 15.13 13.66 1.36
C LEU A 262 14.59 15.07 1.17
N VAL A 263 14.17 15.40 -0.06
CA VAL A 263 13.51 16.67 -0.39
C VAL A 263 12.27 16.37 -1.21
N ARG A 264 11.12 16.78 -0.69
CA ARG A 264 9.84 16.73 -1.39
C ARG A 264 9.49 18.12 -1.90
N ASP A 265 9.31 18.26 -3.19
CA ASP A 265 8.82 19.50 -3.79
C ASP A 265 7.33 19.70 -3.56
N ASP A 266 6.94 20.95 -3.32
CA ASP A 266 5.53 21.34 -3.30
C ASP A 266 5.03 21.45 -4.75
N PRO A 267 3.99 20.68 -5.14
CA PRO A 267 3.45 20.69 -6.50
C PRO A 267 2.89 22.05 -6.90
N THR A 268 2.54 22.90 -5.94
CA THR A 268 2.05 24.26 -6.16
C THR A 268 3.17 25.30 -6.33
N GLY A 269 4.44 24.85 -6.31
CA GLY A 269 5.62 25.70 -6.48
C GLY A 269 5.90 26.62 -5.28
N ARG A 270 5.24 26.40 -4.14
CA ARG A 270 5.39 27.24 -2.94
C ARG A 270 6.64 26.92 -2.11
N GLY A 271 7.38 25.87 -2.46
CA GLY A 271 8.63 25.52 -1.80
C GLY A 271 8.91 24.03 -1.85
N TRP A 272 9.55 23.54 -0.79
CA TRP A 272 9.90 22.14 -0.59
C TRP A 272 9.82 21.83 0.90
N THR A 273 9.71 20.55 1.23
CA THR A 273 9.85 20.00 2.58
C THR A 273 10.96 18.96 2.61
N SER A 274 11.54 18.71 3.77
CA SER A 274 12.55 17.67 3.97
C SER A 274 12.02 16.64 4.95
N PRO A 275 11.23 15.67 4.49
CA PRO A 275 10.72 14.62 5.35
C PRO A 275 11.87 13.75 5.87
N LEU A 276 11.71 13.20 7.07
CA LEU A 276 12.71 12.31 7.67
C LEU A 276 12.58 10.88 7.16
N GLY A 277 11.41 10.53 6.63
CA GLY A 277 11.20 9.27 5.96
C GLY A 277 10.12 9.37 4.90
N TRP A 278 10.11 8.38 4.02
CA TRP A 278 9.12 8.26 2.97
C TRP A 278 8.93 6.79 2.62
N THR A 279 7.69 6.36 2.57
CA THR A 279 7.37 5.00 2.14
C THR A 279 6.57 5.07 0.84
N SER A 280 7.13 4.47 -0.21
CA SER A 280 6.57 4.61 -1.56
C SER A 280 5.29 3.80 -1.80
N HIS A 281 5.01 2.79 -0.96
CA HIS A 281 3.97 1.77 -1.22
C HIS A 281 3.42 1.12 0.06
N VAL A 282 2.18 0.62 -0.03
CA VAL A 282 1.48 -0.25 0.94
C VAL A 282 1.95 -1.72 0.75
N PRO A 283 2.05 -2.54 1.81
CA PRO A 283 2.81 -3.81 1.77
C PRO A 283 2.24 -4.88 0.84
N GLY A 284 3.14 -5.75 0.38
CA GLY A 284 2.81 -7.10 -0.08
C GLY A 284 2.56 -7.27 -1.57
N VAL A 285 2.55 -6.20 -2.36
CA VAL A 285 2.18 -6.28 -3.78
C VAL A 285 3.29 -6.81 -4.66
N ASP A 286 4.52 -6.36 -4.37
CA ASP A 286 5.80 -6.89 -4.84
C ASP A 286 6.91 -6.15 -4.07
N ALA A 287 7.77 -6.85 -3.33
CA ALA A 287 8.91 -6.22 -2.64
C ALA A 287 9.88 -5.51 -3.60
N ARG A 288 9.82 -5.81 -4.91
CA ARG A 288 10.59 -5.12 -5.94
C ARG A 288 10.00 -3.77 -6.34
N SER A 289 8.73 -3.53 -6.03
CA SER A 289 8.04 -2.26 -6.31
C SER A 289 8.06 -1.30 -5.11
N ALA A 290 8.29 -1.81 -3.90
CA ALA A 290 8.14 -1.05 -2.66
C ALA A 290 9.49 -0.84 -1.95
N ALA A 291 9.69 0.34 -1.35
CA ALA A 291 10.79 0.60 -0.44
C ALA A 291 10.45 1.68 0.59
N VAL A 292 11.12 1.58 1.73
CA VAL A 292 11.21 2.58 2.78
C VAL A 292 12.44 3.44 2.51
N PHE A 293 12.30 4.76 2.55
CA PHE A 293 13.39 5.72 2.48
C PHE A 293 13.51 6.43 3.82
N VAL A 294 14.72 6.57 4.35
CA VAL A 294 14.99 7.27 5.62
C VAL A 294 16.11 8.27 5.40
N SER A 295 15.87 9.51 5.80
CA SER A 295 16.85 10.59 5.81
C SER A 295 17.61 10.60 7.14
N THR A 296 18.93 10.73 7.09
CA THR A 296 19.73 11.00 8.30
C THR A 296 19.62 12.46 8.76
N GLY A 297 18.98 13.32 7.96
CA GLY A 297 18.84 14.75 8.24
C GLY A 297 20.08 15.58 7.91
N ASP A 298 21.10 14.98 7.27
CA ASP A 298 22.29 15.67 6.77
C ASP A 298 22.01 16.35 5.43
N CYS A 299 21.01 17.23 5.43
CA CYS A 299 20.65 18.05 4.30
C CYS A 299 21.61 19.25 4.18
N PRO A 300 21.97 19.67 2.94
CA PRO A 300 22.67 20.94 2.73
C PRO A 300 21.99 22.07 3.50
N SER A 301 22.76 23.04 4.01
CA SER A 301 22.22 24.08 4.90
C SER A 301 21.06 24.90 4.30
N ALA A 302 20.99 25.01 2.97
CA ALA A 302 19.87 25.64 2.25
C ALA A 302 18.58 24.80 2.25
N LEU A 303 18.69 23.51 2.59
CA LEU A 303 17.67 22.47 2.54
C LEU A 303 17.37 21.87 3.93
N SER A 304 18.04 22.33 4.99
CA SER A 304 17.83 21.82 6.35
C SER A 304 17.23 22.87 7.27
N ALA A 305 16.16 22.51 7.99
CA ALA A 305 15.65 23.28 9.12
C ALA A 305 16.22 22.82 10.47
N GLY A 306 17.03 21.75 10.49
CA GLY A 306 17.43 21.05 11.71
C GLY A 306 18.86 20.52 11.70
N ARG A 307 19.23 19.87 12.80
CA ARG A 307 20.49 19.13 12.89
C ARG A 307 20.28 17.71 12.34
N PRO A 308 21.36 17.05 11.83
CA PRO A 308 21.32 15.62 11.56
C PRO A 308 20.80 14.85 12.77
N LEU A 309 20.09 13.76 12.51
CA LEU A 309 19.58 12.88 13.55
C LEU A 309 20.72 12.09 14.16
N GLU A 310 20.67 11.95 15.49
CA GLU A 310 21.51 10.96 16.17
C GLU A 310 21.10 9.54 15.76
N PRO A 311 22.02 8.55 15.80
CA PRO A 311 21.75 7.18 15.34
C PRO A 311 20.49 6.55 15.95
N ALA A 312 20.24 6.79 17.24
CA ALA A 312 19.04 6.27 17.90
C ALA A 312 17.74 6.90 17.37
N GLY A 313 17.78 8.18 16.98
CA GLY A 313 16.66 8.86 16.34
C GLY A 313 16.38 8.30 14.94
N ILE A 314 17.43 8.00 14.17
CA ILE A 314 17.30 7.30 12.87
C ILE A 314 16.60 5.95 13.07
N GLY A 315 16.96 5.20 14.12
CA GLY A 315 16.31 3.92 14.44
C GLY A 315 14.80 4.03 14.73
N VAL A 316 14.37 5.11 15.40
CA VAL A 316 12.93 5.40 15.59
C VAL A 316 12.25 5.69 14.26
N VAL A 317 12.88 6.50 13.40
CA VAL A 317 12.35 6.82 12.06
C VAL A 317 12.28 5.56 11.19
N ILE A 318 13.29 4.68 11.21
CA ILE A 318 13.24 3.39 10.49
C ILE A 318 12.03 2.57 10.95
N ALA A 319 11.79 2.45 12.25
CA ALA A 319 10.64 1.71 12.75
C ALA A 319 9.30 2.37 12.37
N HIS A 320 9.20 3.70 12.43
CA HIS A 320 8.04 4.47 11.97
C HIS A 320 7.72 4.19 10.49
N GLU A 321 8.72 4.31 9.62
CA GLU A 321 8.52 4.08 8.19
C GLU A 321 8.28 2.61 7.84
N ILE A 322 8.88 1.66 8.57
CA ILE A 322 8.49 0.25 8.47
C ILE A 322 7.03 0.09 8.91
N GLY A 323 6.55 0.82 9.91
CA GLY A 323 5.13 0.85 10.28
C GLY A 323 4.25 1.25 9.10
N HIS A 324 4.59 2.33 8.41
CA HIS A 324 3.93 2.73 7.16
C HIS A 324 4.00 1.65 6.08
N PHE A 325 5.19 1.07 5.87
CA PHE A 325 5.39 -0.03 4.94
C PHE A 325 4.55 -1.25 5.31
N LEU A 326 4.19 -1.44 6.59
CA LEU A 326 3.34 -2.53 7.06
C LEU A 326 1.85 -2.15 7.14
N GLY A 327 1.47 -0.97 6.65
CA GLY A 327 0.09 -0.54 6.48
C GLY A 327 -0.47 0.33 7.60
N LEU A 328 0.37 0.90 8.47
CA LEU A 328 -0.04 1.88 9.46
C LEU A 328 -0.08 3.29 8.86
N ALA A 329 -1.02 4.12 9.33
CA ALA A 329 -1.12 5.54 9.00
C ALA A 329 -0.64 6.40 10.19
N HIS A 330 -0.48 7.71 9.99
CA HIS A 330 -0.17 8.61 11.11
C HIS A 330 -1.31 8.62 12.14
N ALA A 331 -0.98 8.37 13.40
CA ALA A 331 -1.95 8.21 14.49
C ALA A 331 -2.62 9.52 14.92
N ASP A 332 -1.98 10.66 14.65
CA ASP A 332 -2.37 12.03 15.00
C ASP A 332 -3.09 12.78 13.87
N ARG A 333 -3.41 12.09 12.77
CA ARG A 333 -4.23 12.61 11.67
C ARG A 333 -5.66 12.08 11.79
N ASP A 334 -6.64 12.87 11.32
CA ASP A 334 -8.07 12.47 11.30
C ASP A 334 -8.33 11.19 10.50
N GLU A 335 -7.35 10.79 9.70
CA GLU A 335 -7.34 9.63 8.83
C GLU A 335 -6.78 8.38 9.54
N ALA A 336 -6.28 8.50 10.77
CA ALA A 336 -5.76 7.38 11.55
C ALA A 336 -6.81 6.25 11.68
N LEU A 337 -6.65 5.20 10.87
CA LEU A 337 -7.58 4.07 10.80
C LEU A 337 -7.59 3.19 12.06
N HIS A 338 -6.79 3.55 13.07
CA HIS A 338 -6.42 2.70 14.19
C HIS A 338 -6.61 3.36 15.56
N THR A 339 -7.29 4.51 15.66
CA THR A 339 -7.19 5.31 16.91
C THR A 339 -8.53 5.74 17.51
N GLY A 340 -8.60 5.58 18.84
CA GLY A 340 -8.91 6.71 19.72
C GLY A 340 -7.59 7.43 20.08
N ALA A 341 -7.66 8.66 20.59
CA ALA A 341 -6.52 9.58 20.79
C ALA A 341 -5.16 8.90 21.08
N PRO A 342 -4.14 9.09 20.21
CA PRO A 342 -2.87 8.38 20.35
C PRO A 342 -2.09 8.86 21.59
N PRO A 343 -1.33 7.97 22.25
CA PRO A 343 -0.43 8.38 23.32
C PRO A 343 0.68 9.28 22.76
N SER A 344 1.24 10.16 23.59
CA SER A 344 2.35 11.05 23.19
C SER A 344 3.64 10.31 22.83
N SER A 345 3.71 9.01 23.13
CA SER A 345 4.83 8.11 22.82
C SER A 345 4.57 7.22 21.61
N ASP A 346 3.44 7.40 20.93
CA ASP A 346 3.09 6.63 19.75
C ASP A 346 4.11 6.86 18.64
N ILE A 347 4.76 5.79 18.18
CA ILE A 347 5.76 5.87 17.13
C ILE A 347 5.15 6.33 15.80
N MET A 348 3.85 6.14 15.58
CA MET A 348 3.14 6.53 14.35
C MET A 348 2.66 7.99 14.36
N THR A 349 3.14 8.86 15.25
CA THR A 349 2.93 10.32 15.12
C THR A 349 3.60 10.89 13.86
N ALA A 350 3.06 11.97 13.28
CA ALA A 350 3.66 12.66 12.14
C ALA A 350 5.05 13.27 12.38
N THR A 351 5.52 13.31 13.64
CA THR A 351 6.84 13.83 14.01
C THR A 351 7.65 12.81 14.84
N PRO A 352 8.03 11.64 14.30
CA PRO A 352 8.68 10.59 15.09
C PRO A 352 10.04 11.03 15.68
N SER A 353 10.68 12.05 15.11
CA SER A 353 11.97 12.58 15.57
C SER A 353 11.95 13.30 16.90
N VAL A 354 10.79 13.71 17.40
CA VAL A 354 10.69 14.35 18.73
C VAL A 354 10.52 13.34 19.86
N LEU A 355 10.30 12.06 19.52
CA LEU A 355 10.13 11.00 20.49
C LEU A 355 11.47 10.58 21.10
N SER A 356 11.45 10.30 22.40
CA SER A 356 12.56 9.60 23.04
C SER A 356 12.66 8.18 22.48
N PRO A 357 13.85 7.72 22.04
CA PRO A 357 14.04 6.34 21.60
C PRO A 357 13.68 5.31 22.67
N ALA A 358 13.71 5.66 23.96
CA ALA A 358 13.29 4.75 25.03
C ALA A 358 11.77 4.61 25.14
N GLU A 359 11.02 5.66 24.80
CA GLU A 359 9.57 5.73 25.02
C GLU A 359 8.76 5.42 23.76
N ALA A 360 9.30 5.72 22.57
CA ALA A 360 8.65 5.46 21.29
C ALA A 360 8.20 4.00 21.18
N ALA A 361 6.92 3.76 20.89
CA ALA A 361 6.37 2.41 20.79
C ALA A 361 5.15 2.37 19.87
N PHE A 362 4.94 1.22 19.22
CA PHE A 362 3.65 0.90 18.62
C PHE A 362 2.61 0.66 19.71
N THR A 363 1.38 1.09 19.48
CA THR A 363 0.25 0.72 20.32
C THR A 363 -0.08 -0.77 20.19
N PRO A 364 -0.79 -1.38 21.14
CA PRO A 364 -1.20 -2.78 21.02
C PRO A 364 -2.07 -3.08 19.79
N LEU A 365 -2.81 -2.10 19.29
CA LEU A 365 -3.63 -2.25 18.08
C LEU A 365 -2.75 -2.22 16.83
N GLU A 366 -1.83 -1.25 16.74
CA GLU A 366 -0.85 -1.19 15.65
C GLU A 366 0.00 -2.46 15.57
N ALA A 367 0.47 -2.97 16.71
CA ALA A 367 1.20 -4.23 16.81
C ALA A 367 0.41 -5.42 16.23
N ARG A 368 -0.92 -5.47 16.46
CA ARG A 368 -1.78 -6.49 15.83
C ARG A 368 -1.89 -6.26 14.32
N ILE A 369 -2.04 -5.02 13.88
CA ILE A 369 -2.23 -4.68 12.47
C ILE A 369 -1.01 -5.07 11.64
N VAL A 370 0.19 -4.69 12.08
CA VAL A 370 1.43 -5.01 11.35
C VAL A 370 1.65 -6.51 11.23
N SER A 371 1.10 -7.32 12.15
CA SER A 371 1.16 -8.78 12.08
C SER A 371 0.32 -9.38 10.94
N PHE A 372 -0.65 -8.64 10.39
CA PHE A 372 -1.42 -9.07 9.23
C PHE A 372 -0.71 -8.75 7.90
N ALA A 373 0.31 -7.90 7.90
CA ALA A 373 0.98 -7.48 6.67
C ALA A 373 1.54 -8.69 5.88
N PRO A 374 1.41 -8.72 4.54
CA PRO A 374 1.84 -9.88 3.75
C PRO A 374 3.36 -10.13 3.77
N THR A 375 4.13 -9.08 4.00
CA THR A 375 5.60 -9.16 4.13
C THR A 375 6.03 -9.84 5.42
N VAL A 376 5.19 -9.82 6.47
CA VAL A 376 5.45 -10.56 7.71
C VAL A 376 5.21 -12.04 7.46
N ARG A 377 6.21 -12.86 7.75
CA ARG A 377 6.17 -14.32 7.64
C ARG A 377 5.84 -14.92 9.01
N PHE A 378 5.15 -16.06 9.02
CA PHE A 378 4.95 -16.83 10.23
C PHE A 378 5.64 -18.17 10.09
N GLU A 379 6.53 -18.46 11.03
CA GLU A 379 7.25 -19.73 11.10
C GLU A 379 6.66 -20.56 12.23
N ALA A 380 6.45 -21.85 11.96
CA ALA A 380 6.07 -22.81 12.99
C ALA A 380 7.19 -22.88 14.06
N PRO A 381 6.82 -23.17 15.32
CA PRO A 381 7.79 -23.20 16.42
C PRO A 381 8.90 -24.25 16.28
#